data_AF-A0A9W6FYV7-F1
#
_entry.id   AF-A0A9W6FYV7-F1
#
_cell.length_a   1.000
_cell.length_b   1.000
_cell.length_c   1.000
_cell.angle_alpha   90.00
_cell.angle_beta   90.00
_cell.angle_gamma   90.00
#
_symmetry.space_group_name_H-M   'P 1'
#
loop_
_entity.id
_entity.type
_entity.pdbx_description
1 polymer ?
#
loop_
_entity_poly.entity_id
_entity_poly.type
_entity_poly.pdbx_seq_one_letter_code
_entity_poly.pdbx_strand_id
1 'polypeptide(L)'
;MMQNHNNGFQLQQVLNYRKEIEKVRKVEFATAKREFESATEVLERHKAEADQARVEYNNKQASVVNAGELQMYADFFRRKTGDIQSQRVQVDSLDREMTERREELMDAAKDKKALELLKERQMAALRRERAEKERAFLEELAIQKALR
;
A
#
# COMPACT_ATOMS: atom_id res chain seq x y z
N MET A 1 10.52 15.05 -39.16
CA MET A 1 9.59 15.92 -38.42
C MET A 1 8.43 15.06 -37.96
N MET A 2 8.27 14.82 -36.66
CA MET A 2 7.07 14.15 -36.12
C MET A 2 6.21 15.20 -35.42
N GLN A 3 5.05 15.46 -36.03
CA GLN A 3 4.00 16.31 -35.48
C GLN A 3 3.35 15.60 -34.30
N ASN A 4 3.80 15.93 -33.08
CA ASN A 4 3.06 15.53 -31.87
C ASN A 4 1.84 16.42 -31.73
N HIS A 5 0.68 15.82 -31.93
CA HIS A 5 -0.63 16.45 -31.83
C HIS A 5 -0.86 16.92 -30.38
N ASN A 6 -0.61 18.20 -30.11
CA ASN A 6 -0.89 18.81 -28.82
C ASN A 6 -2.38 19.18 -28.70
N ASN A 7 -3.25 18.17 -28.66
CA ASN A 7 -4.68 18.29 -28.34
C ASN A 7 -5.01 17.67 -26.96
N GLY A 8 -4.00 17.35 -26.15
CA GLY A 8 -4.11 16.61 -24.91
C GLY A 8 -3.68 17.43 -23.71
N PHE A 9 -4.43 17.32 -22.61
CA PHE A 9 -4.17 17.86 -21.27
C PHE A 9 -2.71 18.31 -21.01
N GLN A 10 -2.50 19.60 -20.74
CA GLN A 10 -1.16 20.22 -20.63
C GLN A 10 -0.27 19.56 -19.57
N LEU A 11 -0.87 18.98 -18.51
CA LEU A 11 -0.14 18.31 -17.44
C LEU A 11 -0.06 16.78 -17.64
N GLN A 12 -0.20 16.27 -18.86
CA GLN A 12 -0.18 14.83 -19.13
C GLN A 12 1.13 14.15 -18.69
N GLN A 13 2.28 14.80 -18.90
CA GLN A 13 3.56 14.27 -18.44
C GLN A 13 3.64 14.21 -16.91
N VAL A 14 3.14 15.25 -16.22
CA VAL A 14 3.08 15.27 -14.75
C VAL A 14 2.16 14.18 -14.23
N LEU A 15 0.99 13.98 -14.86
CA LEU A 15 0.07 12.91 -14.51
C LEU A 15 0.71 11.52 -14.70
N ASN A 16 1.46 11.30 -15.78
CA ASN A 16 2.17 10.05 -16.01
C ASN A 16 3.23 9.81 -14.93
N TYR A 17 4.01 10.83 -14.60
CA TYR A 17 4.98 10.76 -13.51
C TYR A 17 4.32 10.39 -12.17
N ARG A 18 3.20 11.04 -11.81
CA ARG A 18 2.46 10.73 -10.58
C ARG A 18 1.89 9.31 -10.54
N LYS A 19 1.51 8.75 -11.69
CA LYS A 19 1.12 7.33 -11.81
C LYS A 19 2.29 6.39 -11.51
N GLU A 20 3.48 6.69 -12.04
CA GLU A 20 4.67 5.88 -11.75
C GLU A 20 5.07 5.99 -10.27
N ILE A 21 4.99 7.18 -9.68
CA ILE A 21 5.22 7.34 -8.23
C ILE A 21 4.24 6.49 -7.41
N GLU A 22 2.93 6.56 -7.68
CA GLU A 22 1.94 5.72 -6.98
C GLU A 22 2.26 4.23 -7.16
N LYS A 23 2.68 3.81 -8.35
CA LYS A 23 3.07 2.42 -8.63
C LYS A 23 4.28 1.98 -7.79
N VAL A 24 5.30 2.81 -7.67
CA VAL A 24 6.46 2.54 -6.81
C VAL A 24 6.03 2.42 -5.35
N ARG A 25 5.22 3.36 -4.84
CA ARG A 25 4.71 3.32 -3.46
C ARG A 25 3.85 2.09 -3.17
N LYS A 26 3.11 1.58 -4.15
CA LYS A 26 2.38 0.30 -4.01
C LYS A 26 3.31 -0.88 -3.80
N VAL A 27 4.43 -0.92 -4.53
CA VAL A 27 5.42 -2.00 -4.38
C VAL A 27 6.10 -1.90 -3.01
N GLU A 28 6.52 -0.70 -2.60
CA GLU A 28 7.14 -0.47 -1.29
C GLU A 28 6.21 -0.88 -0.14
N PHE A 29 4.94 -0.45 -0.17
CA PHE A 29 3.95 -0.86 0.82
C PHE A 29 3.72 -2.38 0.82
N ALA A 30 3.63 -3.00 -0.36
CA ALA A 30 3.46 -4.46 -0.45
C ALA A 30 4.65 -5.22 0.13
N THR A 31 5.88 -4.72 -0.04
CA THR A 31 7.07 -5.30 0.56
C THR A 31 7.04 -5.16 2.08
N ALA A 32 6.85 -3.95 2.61
CA ALA A 32 6.80 -3.70 4.05
C ALA A 32 5.70 -4.52 4.74
N LYS A 33 4.53 -4.65 4.10
CA LYS A 33 3.43 -5.48 4.60
C LYS A 33 3.82 -6.95 4.72
N ARG A 34 4.49 -7.52 3.70
CA ARG A 34 4.95 -8.92 3.75
C ARG A 34 5.99 -9.15 4.84
N GLU A 35 6.90 -8.20 5.02
CA GLU A 35 7.93 -8.28 6.06
C GLU A 35 7.31 -8.25 7.46
N PHE A 36 6.36 -7.32 7.69
CA PHE A 36 5.58 -7.26 8.92
C PHE A 36 4.80 -8.55 9.19
N GLU A 37 4.08 -9.08 8.19
CA GLU A 37 3.32 -10.33 8.29
C GLU A 37 4.24 -11.50 8.64
N SER A 38 5.37 -11.63 7.94
CA SER A 38 6.35 -12.69 8.19
C SER A 38 6.95 -12.60 9.61
N ALA A 39 7.32 -11.39 10.05
CA ALA A 39 7.84 -11.19 11.41
C ALA A 39 6.79 -11.52 12.49
N THR A 40 5.52 -11.25 12.22
CA THR A 40 4.40 -11.58 13.10
C THR A 40 4.19 -13.09 13.18
N GLU A 41 4.24 -13.80 12.05
CA GLU A 41 4.17 -15.26 12.03
C GLU A 41 5.30 -15.91 12.84
N VAL A 42 6.53 -15.38 12.73
CA VAL A 42 7.67 -15.85 13.52
C VAL A 42 7.45 -15.62 15.02
N LEU A 43 6.90 -14.46 15.40
CA LEU A 43 6.57 -14.15 16.79
C LEU A 43 5.54 -15.13 17.36
N GLU A 44 4.46 -15.39 16.62
CA GLU A 44 3.42 -16.32 17.04
C GLU A 44 3.94 -17.76 17.16
N ARG A 45 4.82 -18.18 16.23
CA ARG A 45 5.51 -19.48 16.34
C ARG A 45 6.34 -19.55 17.62
N HIS A 46 7.12 -18.52 17.94
CA HIS A 46 7.92 -18.50 19.17
C HIS A 46 7.08 -18.54 20.45
N LYS A 47 5.93 -17.83 20.48
CA LYS A 47 4.99 -17.90 21.60
C LYS A 47 4.42 -19.31 21.74
N ALA A 48 3.95 -19.90 20.64
CA ALA A 48 3.38 -21.26 20.63
C ALA A 48 4.40 -22.31 21.11
N GLU A 49 5.65 -22.22 20.67
CA GLU A 49 6.74 -23.10 21.13
C GLU A 49 7.00 -22.94 22.64
N ALA A 50 6.95 -21.71 23.17
CA ALA A 50 7.09 -21.46 24.61
C ALA A 50 5.92 -22.03 25.42
N ASP A 51 4.69 -21.86 24.93
CA ASP A 51 3.49 -22.39 25.58
C ASP A 51 3.47 -23.92 25.57
N GLN A 52 3.85 -24.54 24.45
CA GLN A 52 3.98 -26.00 24.36
C GLN A 52 5.02 -26.53 25.35
N ALA A 53 6.20 -25.92 25.42
CA ALA A 53 7.23 -26.29 26.38
C ALA A 53 6.77 -26.12 27.83
N ARG A 54 5.95 -25.09 28.11
CA ARG A 54 5.37 -24.85 29.44
C ARG A 54 4.36 -25.93 29.82
N VAL A 55 3.51 -26.36 28.90
CA VAL A 55 2.60 -27.49 29.12
C VAL A 55 3.38 -28.78 29.39
N GLU A 56 4.41 -29.07 28.58
CA GLU A 56 5.27 -30.24 28.78
C GLU A 56 5.98 -30.22 30.14
N TYR A 57 6.54 -29.08 30.52
CA TYR A 57 7.19 -28.87 31.81
C TYR A 57 6.23 -29.14 32.97
N ASN A 58 5.02 -28.56 32.93
CA ASN A 58 4.02 -28.75 33.98
C ASN A 58 3.58 -30.22 34.11
N ASN A 59 3.42 -30.92 32.98
CA ASN A 59 3.08 -32.35 32.98
C ASN A 59 4.22 -33.20 33.57
N LYS A 60 5.47 -32.86 33.30
CA LYS A 60 6.63 -33.55 33.87
C LYS A 60 6.83 -33.25 35.35
N GLN A 61 6.52 -32.05 35.83
CA GLN A 61 6.57 -31.74 37.27
C GLN A 61 5.63 -32.61 38.12
N ALA A 62 4.61 -33.23 37.51
CA ALA A 62 3.76 -34.20 38.19
C ALA A 62 4.43 -35.58 38.41
N SER A 63 5.63 -35.81 37.85
CA SER A 63 6.48 -36.98 38.06
C SER A 63 7.82 -36.59 38.70
N VAL A 64 8.66 -37.58 39.06
CA VAL A 64 9.99 -37.30 39.66
C VAL A 64 10.92 -36.73 38.58
N VAL A 65 11.07 -35.39 38.57
CA VAL A 65 11.99 -34.68 37.66
C VAL A 65 13.37 -34.57 38.30
N ASN A 66 14.44 -34.83 37.54
CA ASN A 66 15.79 -34.63 38.04
C ASN A 66 16.25 -33.16 37.89
N ALA A 67 17.22 -32.72 38.70
CA ALA A 67 17.69 -31.33 38.70
C ALA A 67 18.28 -30.85 37.36
N GLY A 68 18.86 -31.76 36.56
CA GLY A 68 19.41 -31.43 35.24
C GLY A 68 18.32 -31.10 34.21
N GLU A 69 17.19 -31.81 34.25
CA GLU A 69 16.03 -31.52 33.39
C GLU A 69 15.41 -30.16 33.74
N LEU A 70 15.29 -29.83 35.04
CA LEU A 70 14.81 -28.53 35.48
C LEU A 70 15.71 -27.38 34.98
N GLN A 71 17.02 -27.57 35.05
CA GLN A 71 17.99 -26.60 34.54
C GLN A 71 17.86 -26.42 33.01
N MET A 72 17.68 -27.51 32.26
CA MET A 72 17.48 -27.47 30.81
C MET A 72 16.22 -26.66 30.42
N TYR A 73 15.10 -26.86 31.13
CA TYR A 73 13.89 -26.07 30.91
C TYR A 73 14.09 -24.59 31.28
N ALA A 74 14.75 -24.30 32.39
CA ALA A 74 15.04 -22.93 32.80
C ALA A 74 15.88 -22.18 31.74
N ASP A 75 16.91 -22.83 31.19
CA ASP A 75 17.75 -22.25 30.15
C ASP A 75 17.03 -22.15 28.80
N PHE A 76 16.12 -23.07 28.48
CA PHE A 76 15.22 -22.96 27.35
C PHE A 76 14.31 -21.73 27.48
N PHE A 77 13.56 -21.60 28.59
CA PHE A 77 12.62 -20.49 28.78
C PHE A 77 13.35 -19.14 28.79
N ARG A 78 14.52 -19.04 29.43
CA ARG A 78 15.31 -17.81 29.43
C ARG A 78 15.67 -17.37 28.00
N ARG A 79 16.19 -18.30 27.19
CA ARG A 79 16.51 -18.01 25.78
C ARG A 79 15.25 -17.64 25.00
N LYS A 80 14.19 -18.42 25.18
CA LYS A 80 12.94 -18.23 24.45
C LYS A 80 12.27 -16.90 24.73
N THR A 81 12.30 -16.45 25.99
CA THR A 81 11.82 -15.12 26.38
C THR A 81 12.63 -14.02 25.70
N GLY A 82 13.96 -14.17 25.60
CA GLY A 82 14.82 -13.26 24.85
C GLY A 82 14.46 -13.19 23.38
N ASP A 83 14.29 -14.35 22.73
CA ASP A 83 13.89 -14.44 21.32
C ASP A 83 12.53 -13.75 21.06
N ILE A 84 11.53 -14.03 21.91
CA ILE A 84 10.20 -13.40 21.84
C ILE A 84 10.31 -11.88 22.00
N GLN A 85 11.12 -11.40 22.94
CA GLN A 85 11.30 -9.96 23.16
C GLN A 85 11.97 -9.29 21.97
N SER A 86 13.03 -9.89 21.43
CA SER A 86 13.70 -9.38 20.22
C SER A 86 12.74 -9.35 19.03
N GLN A 87 11.97 -10.43 18.83
CA GLN A 87 11.01 -10.51 17.74
C GLN A 87 9.88 -9.50 17.88
N ARG A 88 9.40 -9.20 19.10
CA ARG A 88 8.42 -8.14 19.34
C ARG A 88 8.93 -6.77 18.91
N VAL A 89 10.17 -6.43 19.27
CA VAL A 89 10.79 -5.16 18.85
C VAL A 89 10.87 -5.08 17.33
N GLN A 90 11.19 -6.18 16.66
CA GLN A 90 11.22 -6.23 15.20
C GLN A 90 9.81 -6.03 14.59
N VAL A 91 8.80 -6.73 15.12
CA VAL A 91 7.39 -6.56 14.68
C VAL A 91 6.93 -5.13 14.85
N ASP A 92 7.18 -4.51 16.00
CA ASP A 92 6.82 -3.12 16.27
C ASP A 92 7.53 -2.14 15.32
N SER A 93 8.78 -2.42 14.96
CA SER A 93 9.53 -1.61 13.98
C SER A 93 8.94 -1.73 12.58
N LEU A 94 8.62 -2.96 12.14
CA LEU A 94 8.06 -3.22 10.82
C LEU A 94 6.61 -2.72 10.69
N ASP A 95 5.83 -2.72 11.78
CA ASP A 95 4.49 -2.12 11.82
C ASP A 95 4.54 -0.61 11.55
N ARG A 96 5.49 0.08 12.18
CA ARG A 96 5.73 1.52 11.94
C ARG A 96 6.12 1.76 10.49
N GLU A 97 7.07 1.00 9.96
CA GLU A 97 7.48 1.14 8.56
C GLU A 97 6.31 0.86 7.59
N MET A 98 5.55 -0.22 7.81
CA MET A 98 4.36 -0.53 7.01
C MET A 98 3.35 0.62 7.06
N THR A 99 3.15 1.21 8.24
CA THR A 99 2.22 2.35 8.43
C THR A 99 2.72 3.59 7.68
N GLU A 100 4.00 3.93 7.77
CA GLU A 100 4.61 5.03 7.02
C GLU A 100 4.47 4.82 5.50
N ARG A 101 4.78 3.62 4.99
CA ARG A 101 4.61 3.31 3.55
C ARG A 101 3.16 3.39 3.10
N ARG A 102 2.22 3.02 3.96
CA ARG A 102 0.79 3.17 3.68
C ARG A 102 0.40 4.63 3.54
N GLU A 103 0.89 5.51 4.43
CA GLU A 103 0.64 6.95 4.35
C GLU A 103 1.23 7.56 3.07
N GLU A 104 2.48 7.23 2.74
CA GLU A 104 3.14 7.65 1.49
C GLU A 104 2.34 7.24 0.25
N LEU A 105 1.82 6.00 0.22
CA LEU A 105 0.97 5.52 -0.85
C LEU A 105 -0.36 6.29 -0.94
N MET A 106 -0.99 6.58 0.21
CA MET A 106 -2.23 7.34 0.24
C MET A 106 -2.04 8.74 -0.31
N ASP A 107 -0.94 9.40 0.01
CA ASP A 107 -0.64 10.74 -0.49
C ASP A 107 -0.31 10.73 -1.99
N ALA A 108 0.48 9.76 -2.46
CA ALA A 108 0.72 9.57 -3.89
C ALA A 108 -0.59 9.33 -4.68
N ALA A 109 -1.53 8.57 -4.10
CA ALA A 109 -2.82 8.31 -4.71
C ALA A 109 -3.70 9.58 -4.77
N LYS A 110 -3.70 10.40 -3.73
CA LYS A 110 -4.40 11.70 -3.71
C LYS A 110 -3.84 12.65 -4.78
N ASP A 111 -2.52 12.78 -4.85
CA ASP A 111 -1.83 13.63 -5.83
C ASP A 111 -2.18 13.25 -7.28
N LYS A 112 -2.13 11.95 -7.58
CA LYS A 112 -2.57 11.45 -8.89
C LYS A 112 -4.04 11.77 -9.14
N LYS A 113 -4.92 11.51 -8.16
CA LYS A 113 -6.37 11.69 -8.32
C LYS A 113 -6.74 13.15 -8.59
N ALA A 114 -6.04 14.10 -7.98
CA ALA A 114 -6.23 15.52 -8.23
C ALA A 114 -5.98 15.89 -9.70
N LEU A 115 -4.90 15.36 -10.30
CA LEU A 115 -4.59 15.59 -11.72
C LEU A 115 -5.55 14.88 -12.68
N GLU A 116 -6.00 13.67 -12.32
CA GLU A 116 -7.02 12.96 -13.10
C GLU A 116 -8.32 13.75 -13.15
N LEU A 117 -8.79 14.26 -11.99
CA LEU A 117 -10.00 15.07 -11.92
C LEU A 117 -9.85 16.39 -12.70
N LEU A 118 -8.68 17.03 -12.63
CA LEU A 118 -8.39 18.24 -13.40
C LEU A 118 -8.47 17.96 -14.91
N LYS A 119 -7.88 16.86 -15.37
CA LYS A 119 -7.96 16.41 -16.77
C LYS A 119 -9.40 16.16 -17.19
N GLU A 120 -10.17 15.43 -16.39
CA GLU A 120 -11.58 15.13 -16.67
C GLU A 120 -12.41 16.41 -16.84
N ARG A 121 -12.23 17.39 -15.95
CA ARG A 121 -12.91 18.70 -16.02
C ARG A 121 -12.55 19.48 -17.29
N GLN A 122 -11.25 19.57 -17.63
CA GLN A 122 -10.81 20.26 -18.85
C GLN A 122 -11.36 19.58 -20.12
N MET A 123 -11.33 18.25 -20.17
CA MET A 123 -11.87 17.49 -21.30
C MET A 123 -13.40 17.62 -21.41
N ALA A 124 -14.12 17.76 -20.30
CA ALA A 124 -15.55 18.04 -20.31
C ALA A 124 -15.85 19.45 -20.83
N ALA A 125 -15.10 20.46 -20.37
CA ALA A 125 -15.23 21.83 -20.84
C ALA A 125 -14.96 21.97 -22.35
N LEU A 126 -13.87 21.36 -22.84
CA LEU A 126 -13.53 21.37 -24.26
C LEU A 126 -14.60 20.69 -25.12
N ARG A 127 -15.17 19.56 -24.65
CA ARG A 127 -16.28 18.89 -25.35
C ARG A 127 -17.52 19.78 -25.44
N ARG A 128 -17.85 20.47 -24.35
CA ARG A 128 -18.98 21.39 -24.30
C ARG A 128 -18.79 22.57 -25.26
N GLU A 129 -17.63 23.21 -25.23
CA GLU A 129 -17.31 24.33 -26.13
C GLU A 129 -17.38 23.91 -27.61
N ARG A 130 -16.85 22.73 -27.96
CA ARG A 130 -16.95 22.18 -29.32
C ARG A 130 -18.41 21.93 -29.73
N ALA A 131 -19.23 21.38 -28.84
CA ALA A 131 -20.64 21.15 -29.12
C ALA A 131 -21.42 22.46 -29.29
N GLU A 132 -21.11 23.49 -28.50
CA GLU A 132 -21.72 24.82 -28.63
C GLU A 132 -21.35 25.48 -29.97
N LYS A 133 -20.07 25.43 -30.37
CA LYS A 133 -19.61 25.93 -31.68
C LYS A 133 -20.24 25.20 -32.86
N GLU A 134 -20.33 23.87 -32.78
CA GLU A 134 -20.98 23.06 -33.82
C GLU A 134 -22.45 23.41 -33.98
N ARG A 135 -23.19 23.56 -32.87
CA ARG A 135 -24.61 23.97 -32.93
C ARG A 135 -24.78 25.34 -33.57
N ALA A 136 -23.96 26.32 -33.17
CA ALA A 136 -24.01 27.67 -33.75
C ALA A 136 -23.74 27.66 -35.26
N PHE A 137 -22.76 26.86 -35.71
CA PHE A 137 -22.44 26.70 -37.13
C PHE A 137 -23.60 26.06 -37.92
N LEU A 138 -24.23 25.01 -37.37
CA LEU A 138 -25.39 24.37 -37.99
C LEU A 138 -26.61 25.29 -38.08
N GLU A 139 -26.85 26.12 -37.05
CA GLU A 139 -27.89 27.15 -37.07
C GLU A 139 -27.64 28.18 -38.19
N GLU A 140 -26.41 28.66 -38.34
CA GLU A 140 -26.03 29.58 -39.40
C GLU A 140 -26.27 28.98 -40.80
N LEU A 141 -25.85 27.74 -41.02
CA LEU A 141 -26.08 27.02 -42.28
C LEU A 141 -27.58 26.83 -42.58
N ALA A 142 -28.38 26.53 -41.55
CA ALA A 142 -29.82 26.37 -41.71
C ALA A 142 -30.50 27.69 -42.13
N ILE A 143 -30.10 28.81 -41.53
CA ILE A 143 -30.58 30.15 -41.89
C ILE A 143 -30.21 30.49 -43.34
N GLN A 144 -28.95 30.28 -43.73
CA GLN A 144 -28.50 30.55 -45.11
C GLN A 144 -29.26 29.71 -46.14
N LYS A 145 -29.54 28.44 -45.82
CA LYS A 145 -30.31 27.55 -46.71
C LYS A 145 -31.78 27.97 -46.81
N ALA A 146 -32.38 28.48 -45.74
CA ALA A 146 -33.78 28.94 -45.75
C ALA A 146 -33.98 30.29 -46.50
N LEU A 147 -32.90 31.05 -46.71
CA LEU A 147 -32.90 32.33 -47.44
C LEU A 147 -32.62 32.18 -48.95
N ARG A 148 -32.36 30.96 -49.44
CA ARG A 148 -32.22 30.61 -50.86
C ARG A 148 -33.47 29.91 -51.37
#